data_AF-V9FY13-F1
#
_entry.id   AF-V9FY13-F1
#
_cell.length_a   1.000
_cell.length_b   1.000
_cell.length_c   1.000
_cell.angle_alpha   90.00
_cell.angle_beta   90.00
_cell.angle_gamma   90.00
#
_symmetry.space_group_name_H-M   'P 1'
#
loop_
_entity.id
_entity.type
_entity.pdbx_description
1 polymer ?
#
loop_
_entity_poly.entity_id
_entity_poly.type
_entity_poly.pdbx_seq_one_letter_code
_entity_poly.pdbx_strand_id
1 'polypeptide(L)'
;MIGDISGAFRHIPTNADHMHMFAFQFDDFIVIDLSCGFDWCGSPAFYSVSGSPFNALYESQHPPANLAPIDSSKFVGNVRPYLY
;
A
#
# COMPACT_ATOMS: atom_id res chain seq x y z
N MET A 1 -7.16 -12.13 5.00
CA MET A 1 -6.42 -11.46 6.07
C MET A 1 -7.21 -10.21 6.44
N ILE A 2 -7.83 -10.18 7.63
CA ILE A 2 -8.61 -9.01 8.06
C ILE A 2 -7.63 -7.85 8.27
N GLY A 3 -7.89 -6.71 7.64
CA GLY A 3 -7.03 -5.52 7.71
C GLY A 3 -6.03 -5.37 6.56
N ASP A 4 -5.97 -6.29 5.61
CA ASP A 4 -5.11 -6.14 4.42
C ASP A 4 -5.77 -5.30 3.33
N ILE A 5 -4.93 -4.52 2.66
CA ILE A 5 -5.31 -3.74 1.47
C ILE A 5 -5.11 -4.64 0.25
N SER A 6 -6.21 -5.02 -0.40
CA SER A 6 -6.15 -5.80 -1.64
C SER A 6 -5.39 -5.03 -2.71
N GLY A 7 -4.36 -5.65 -3.29
CA GLY A 7 -3.56 -5.04 -4.35
C GLY A 7 -2.83 -3.77 -3.92
N ALA A 8 -2.39 -3.65 -2.66
CA ALA A 8 -1.81 -2.43 -2.10
C ALA A 8 -0.78 -1.71 -2.99
N PHE A 9 0.12 -2.45 -3.65
CA PHE A 9 1.13 -1.87 -4.55
C PHE A 9 0.54 -1.19 -5.78
N ARG A 10 -0.62 -1.66 -6.26
CA ARG A 10 -1.36 -1.06 -7.40
C ARG A 10 -1.87 0.35 -7.11
N HIS A 11 -1.98 0.71 -5.83
CA HIS A 11 -2.39 2.04 -5.40
C HIS A 11 -1.23 3.03 -5.27
N ILE A 12 0.01 2.59 -5.47
CA ILE A 12 1.21 3.41 -5.33
C ILE A 12 1.73 3.73 -6.73
N PRO A 13 1.54 4.96 -7.22
CA PRO A 13 1.98 5.33 -8.56
C PRO A 13 3.51 5.39 -8.67
N THR A 14 4.02 5.00 -9.82
CA THR A 14 5.43 5.17 -10.18
C THR A 14 5.67 6.59 -10.71
N ASN A 15 6.86 7.14 -10.54
CA ASN A 15 7.20 8.44 -11.11
C ASN A 15 7.14 8.40 -12.65
N ALA A 16 6.48 9.40 -13.26
CA ALA A 16 6.22 9.46 -14.70
C ALA A 16 7.49 9.40 -15.57
N ASP A 17 8.56 10.07 -15.16
CA ASP A 17 9.82 10.09 -15.90
C ASP A 17 10.52 8.72 -15.90
N HIS A 18 10.15 7.84 -14.97
CA HIS A 18 10.72 6.51 -14.79
C HIS A 18 9.78 5.37 -15.20
N MET A 19 8.54 5.64 -15.62
CA MET A 19 7.56 4.60 -15.98
C MET A 19 8.03 3.71 -17.13
N HIS A 20 8.85 4.24 -18.05
CA HIS A 20 9.41 3.49 -19.17
C HIS A 20 10.26 2.28 -18.72
N MET A 21 10.79 2.27 -17.49
CA MET A 21 11.54 1.14 -16.93
C MET A 21 10.66 -0.07 -16.59
N PHE A 22 9.34 0.12 -16.55
CA PHE A 22 8.33 -0.89 -16.26
C PHE A 22 7.48 -1.24 -17.50
N ALA A 23 8.02 -0.98 -18.68
CA ALA A 23 7.40 -1.36 -19.94
C ALA A 23 7.74 -2.80 -20.33
N PHE A 24 6.74 -3.55 -20.79
CA PHE A 24 6.91 -4.90 -21.35
C PHE A 24 6.03 -5.08 -22.59
N GLN A 25 6.49 -5.95 -23.49
CA GLN A 25 5.72 -6.33 -24.67
C GLN A 25 4.83 -7.53 -24.32
N PHE A 26 3.57 -7.44 -24.70
CA PHE A 26 2.62 -8.54 -24.64
C PHE A 26 1.87 -8.59 -25.97
N ASP A 27 2.11 -9.66 -26.75
CA ASP A 27 1.69 -9.77 -28.14
C ASP A 27 2.14 -8.53 -28.96
N ASP A 28 1.19 -7.84 -29.59
CA ASP A 28 1.39 -6.62 -30.38
C ASP A 28 1.23 -5.33 -29.55
N PHE A 29 1.16 -5.44 -28.22
CA PHE A 29 0.97 -4.31 -27.30
C PHE A 29 2.21 -4.02 -26.47
N ILE A 30 2.44 -2.74 -26.20
CA ILE A 30 3.34 -2.28 -25.15
C ILE A 30 2.49 -1.96 -23.93
N VAL A 31 2.74 -2.66 -22.83
CA VAL A 31 2.10 -2.44 -21.54
C VAL A 31 3.11 -1.77 -20.62
N ILE A 32 2.69 -0.70 -19.95
CA ILE A 32 3.51 0.02 -18.98
C ILE A 32 2.81 -0.06 -17.63
N ASP A 33 3.48 -0.62 -16.62
CA ASP A 33 2.95 -0.58 -15.25
C ASP A 33 3.14 0.81 -14.66
N LEU A 34 2.02 1.49 -14.39
CA LEU A 34 2.00 2.83 -13.82
C LEU A 34 2.05 2.82 -12.28
N SER A 35 2.12 1.63 -11.68
CA SER A 35 2.13 1.42 -10.23
C SER A 35 3.34 0.60 -9.79
N CYS A 36 3.58 0.54 -8.48
CA CYS A 36 4.56 -0.39 -7.93
C CYS A 36 4.22 -1.82 -8.36
N GLY A 37 5.12 -2.43 -9.14
CA GLY A 37 4.95 -3.80 -9.60
C GLY A 37 4.99 -4.81 -8.46
N PHE A 38 4.20 -5.87 -8.56
CA PHE A 38 4.40 -7.04 -7.71
C PHE A 38 5.77 -7.67 -8.03
N ASP A 39 6.49 -8.16 -7.02
CA ASP A 39 7.86 -8.70 -7.13
C ASP A 39 8.97 -7.72 -7.55
N TRP A 40 8.70 -6.41 -7.68
CA TRP A 40 9.77 -5.43 -7.82
C TRP A 40 10.46 -5.19 -6.46
N CYS A 41 11.78 -5.29 -6.41
CA CYS A 41 12.55 -5.15 -5.17
C CYS A 41 12.37 -3.79 -4.46
N GLY A 42 11.96 -2.75 -5.21
CA GLY A 42 11.63 -1.44 -4.64
C GLY A 42 10.25 -1.38 -3.97
N SER A 43 9.29 -2.20 -4.41
CA SER A 43 7.89 -2.12 -3.97
C SER A 43 7.69 -2.16 -2.45
N PRO A 44 8.39 -3.02 -1.68
CA PRO A 44 8.28 -2.99 -0.21
C PRO A 44 8.67 -1.65 0.42
N ALA A 45 9.70 -0.97 -0.11
CA ALA A 45 10.13 0.33 0.40
C ALA A 45 9.11 1.43 0.09
N PHE A 46 8.60 1.47 -1.15
CA PHE A 46 7.57 2.44 -1.55
C PHE A 46 6.24 2.22 -0.82
N TYR A 47 5.87 0.97 -0.54
CA TYR A 47 4.72 0.64 0.30
C TYR A 47 4.90 1.09 1.74
N SER A 48 6.08 0.89 2.32
CA SER A 48 6.37 1.37 3.67
C SER A 48 6.24 2.90 3.76
N VAL A 49 6.82 3.63 2.81
CA VAL A 49 6.78 5.11 2.78
C VAL A 49 5.35 5.63 2.58
N SER A 50 4.63 5.11 1.58
CA SER A 50 3.26 5.55 1.28
C SER A 50 2.26 5.08 2.32
N GLY A 51 2.42 3.87 2.86
CA GLY A 51 1.54 3.26 3.85
C GLY A 51 1.70 3.85 5.25
N SER A 52 2.88 4.37 5.62
CA SER A 52 3.13 4.89 6.97
C SER A 52 2.16 6.01 7.40
N PRO A 53 1.90 7.06 6.58
CA PRO A 53 0.91 8.07 6.91
C PRO A 53 -0.52 7.51 7.05
N PHE A 54 -0.93 6.62 6.15
CA PHE A 54 -2.26 5.98 6.24
C PHE A 54 -2.38 5.11 7.48
N ASN A 55 -1.33 4.38 7.83
CA ASN A 55 -1.26 3.54 9.01
C ASN A 55 -1.37 4.39 10.29
N ALA A 56 -0.64 5.51 10.36
CA ALA A 56 -0.72 6.43 11.48
C ALA A 56 -2.13 7.04 11.65
N LEU A 57 -2.79 7.40 10.55
CA LEU A 57 -4.18 7.87 10.57
C LEU A 57 -5.14 6.76 11.04
N TYR A 58 -4.97 5.55 10.53
CA TYR A 58 -5.78 4.40 10.92
C TYR A 58 -5.63 4.08 12.41
N GLU A 59 -4.40 4.02 12.93
CA GLU A 59 -4.11 3.80 14.35
C GLU A 59 -4.57 4.95 15.26
N SER A 60 -4.71 6.16 14.71
CA SER A 60 -5.28 7.30 15.46
C SER A 60 -6.79 7.20 15.65
N GLN A 61 -7.46 6.35 14.86
CA GLN A 61 -8.91 6.18 14.88
C GLN A 61 -9.34 5.07 15.85
N HIS A 62 -10.60 5.17 16.26
CA HIS A 62 -11.28 4.19 17.10
C HIS A 62 -12.59 3.77 16.44
N PRO A 63 -13.04 2.52 16.64
CA PRO A 63 -14.39 2.14 16.24
C PRO A 63 -15.42 3.02 16.95
N PRO A 64 -16.50 3.45 16.27
CA PRO A 64 -17.60 4.14 16.92
C PRO A 64 -18.19 3.26 18.03
N ALA A 65 -18.34 3.82 19.24
CA ALA A 65 -18.74 3.05 20.43
C ALA A 65 -20.10 2.33 20.27
N ASN A 66 -20.97 2.84 19.40
CA ASN A 66 -22.25 2.23 19.05
C ASN A 66 -22.15 1.06 18.06
N LEU A 67 -21.06 0.97 17.29
CA LEU A 67 -20.82 -0.06 16.27
C LEU A 67 -19.85 -1.15 16.74
N ALA A 68 -19.03 -0.88 17.76
CA ALA A 68 -18.18 -1.88 18.40
C ALA A 68 -18.36 -1.88 19.92
N PRO A 69 -19.49 -2.40 20.44
CA PRO A 69 -19.77 -2.43 21.89
C PRO A 69 -18.82 -3.33 22.68
N ILE A 70 -18.18 -4.29 21.98
CA ILE A 70 -17.31 -5.32 22.57
C ILE A 70 -15.85 -4.83 22.66
N ASP A 71 -15.39 -3.99 21.73
CA ASP A 71 -14.03 -3.47 21.70
C ASP A 71 -13.97 -2.12 20.96
N SER A 72 -13.66 -1.05 21.70
CA SER A 72 -13.46 0.30 21.17
C SER A 72 -11.98 0.74 21.21
N SER A 73 -11.06 -0.22 21.37
CA SER A 73 -9.63 0.05 21.33
C SER A 73 -9.21 0.61 19.97
N LYS A 74 -8.02 1.22 19.91
CA LYS A 74 -7.48 1.77 18.66
C LYS A 74 -7.31 0.67 17.65
N PHE A 75 -7.50 1.01 16.37
CA PHE A 75 -7.11 0.08 15.32
C PHE A 75 -5.61 -0.20 15.39
N VAL A 76 -5.23 -1.45 15.09
CA VAL A 76 -3.83 -1.87 15.00
C VAL A 76 -3.44 -1.88 13.53
N GLY A 77 -2.42 -1.10 13.19
CA GLY A 77 -1.90 -1.00 11.85
C GLY A 77 -0.94 -2.14 11.48
N ASN A 78 -0.67 -2.28 10.19
CA ASN A 78 0.15 -3.33 9.61
C ASN A 78 1.52 -2.83 9.10
N VAL A 79 1.75 -1.51 9.11
CA VAL A 79 3.02 -0.90 8.68
C VAL A 79 3.84 -0.52 9.91
N ARG A 80 4.98 -1.19 10.13
CA ARG A 80 5.88 -0.83 11.22
C ARG A 80 6.90 0.22 10.75
N PRO A 81 7.07 1.34 11.48
CA PRO A 81 8.11 2.29 11.17
C PRO A 81 9.46 1.66 11.52
N TYR A 82 10.28 1.42 10.50
CA TYR A 82 11.71 1.09 10.58
C TYR A 82 12.09 -0.19 11.35
N LEU A 83 12.26 -1.28 10.60
CA LEU A 83 13.28 -2.29 10.86
C LEU A 83 14.08 -2.47 9.56
N TYR A 84 15.08 -1.61 9.40
CA TYR A 84 16.29 -1.92 8.63
C TYR A 84 17.39 -2.22 9.64
#